data_AF-A0A7X9CRR8-F1
#
_entry.id   AF-A0A7X9CRR8-F1
#
_cell.length_a   1.000
_cell.length_b   1.000
_cell.length_c   1.000
_cell.angle_alpha   90.00
_cell.angle_beta   90.00
_cell.angle_gamma   90.00
#
_symmetry.space_group_name_H-M   'P 1'
#
loop_
_entity.id
_entity.type
_entity.pdbx_description
1 polymer ?
#
loop_
_entity_poly.entity_id
_entity_poly.type
_entity_poly.pdbx_seq_one_letter_code
_entity_poly.pdbx_strand_id
1 'polypeptide(L)' 'MKNNSKNSRDSYLTLGMLIGGGIGVALGYINDNTILFMSLGLGIGSALGAIYSSTKEDKDK' A
#
# COMPACT_ATOMS: atom_id res chain seq x y z
N MET A 1 -7.78 26.46 -6.53
CA MET A 1 -7.26 25.17 -7.00
C MET A 1 -8.23 24.08 -6.58
N LYS A 2 -8.91 23.50 -7.56
CA LYS A 2 -9.87 22.40 -7.39
C LYS A 2 -9.08 21.11 -7.20
N ASN A 3 -9.61 20.17 -6.40
CA ASN A 3 -9.25 18.75 -6.32
C ASN A 3 -8.30 18.35 -5.16
N ASN A 4 -8.81 18.22 -3.93
CA ASN A 4 -8.10 17.50 -2.85
C ASN A 4 -8.94 16.43 -2.13
N SER A 5 -10.20 16.20 -2.53
CA SER A 5 -11.08 15.23 -1.85
C SER A 5 -10.89 13.77 -2.34
N LYS A 6 -10.29 13.54 -3.53
CA LYS A 6 -9.86 12.20 -3.96
C LYS A 6 -8.52 11.76 -3.36
N ASN A 7 -7.75 12.70 -2.82
CA ASN A 7 -6.35 12.51 -2.46
C ASN A 7 -6.15 11.54 -1.27
N SER A 8 -7.09 11.46 -0.34
CA SER A 8 -6.88 10.66 0.88
C SER A 8 -6.82 9.16 0.60
N ARG A 9 -7.69 8.63 -0.27
CA ARG A 9 -7.80 7.18 -0.54
C ARG A 9 -6.66 6.67 -1.39
N ASP A 10 -6.37 7.38 -2.47
CA ASP A 10 -5.21 7.11 -3.32
C ASP A 10 -3.92 7.26 -2.52
N SER A 11 -3.86 8.18 -1.56
CA SER A 11 -2.68 8.37 -0.72
C SER A 11 -2.44 7.18 0.22
N TYR A 12 -3.46 6.60 0.88
CA TYR A 12 -3.26 5.42 1.74
C TYR A 12 -2.95 4.13 0.97
N LEU A 13 -3.59 3.92 -0.18
CA LEU A 13 -3.26 2.80 -1.08
C LEU A 13 -1.83 2.93 -1.63
N THR A 14 -1.45 4.12 -2.08
CA THR A 14 -0.10 4.40 -2.58
C THR A 14 0.93 4.27 -1.45
N LEU A 15 0.62 4.75 -0.24
CA LEU A 15 1.50 4.58 0.92
C LEU A 15 1.67 3.10 1.28
N GLY A 16 0.58 2.32 1.25
CA GLY A 16 0.61 0.87 1.48
C GLY A 16 1.44 0.13 0.44
N MET A 17 1.32 0.50 -0.85
CA MET A 17 2.16 -0.04 -1.92
C MET A 17 3.63 0.36 -1.78
N LEU A 18 3.93 1.60 -1.42
CA LEU A 18 5.31 2.09 -1.28
C LEU A 18 6.01 1.44 -0.08
N ILE A 19 5.33 1.36 1.06
CA ILE A 19 5.85 0.71 2.27
C ILE A 19 5.97 -0.80 2.04
N GLY A 20 4.92 -1.43 1.52
CA GLY A 20 4.90 -2.87 1.23
C GLY A 20 5.91 -3.26 0.16
N GLY A 21 6.04 -2.47 -0.90
CA GLY A 21 7.04 -2.65 -1.96
C GLY A 21 8.47 -2.43 -1.46
N GLY A 22 8.72 -1.38 -0.66
CA GLY A 22 10.03 -1.12 -0.09
C GLY A 22 10.49 -2.21 0.88
N ILE A 23 9.61 -2.64 1.79
CA ILE A 23 9.88 -3.75 2.72
C ILE A 23 10.02 -5.07 1.96
N GLY A 24 9.17 -5.31 0.95
CA GLY A 24 9.23 -6.51 0.12
C GLY A 24 10.52 -6.63 -0.68
N VAL A 25 11.03 -5.52 -1.23
CA VAL A 25 12.33 -5.48 -1.90
C VAL A 25 13.47 -5.70 -0.92
N ALA A 26 13.44 -5.06 0.26
CA ALA A 26 14.47 -5.24 1.28
C ALA A 26 14.55 -6.69 1.80
N LEU A 27 13.41 -7.28 2.17
CA LEU A 27 13.34 -8.69 2.59
C LEU A 27 13.71 -9.64 1.47
N GLY A 28 13.29 -9.31 0.25
CA GLY A 28 13.58 -10.09 -0.94
C GLY A 28 15.04 -10.05 -1.39
N TYR A 29 15.74 -8.95 -1.11
CA TYR A 29 17.17 -8.83 -1.35
C TYR A 29 17.99 -9.69 -0.37
N ILE A 30 17.55 -9.77 0.89
CA ILE A 30 18.21 -10.61 1.91
C ILE A 30 18.04 -12.10 1.60
N ASN A 31 16.89 -12.49 1.05
CA ASN A 31 16.53 -13.89 0.82
C ASN A 31 16.84 -14.39 -0.61
N ASP A 32 17.57 -13.61 -1.41
CA ASP A 32 17.87 -13.88 -2.83
C ASP A 32 16.62 -14.19 -3.68
N ASN A 33 15.47 -13.72 -3.22
CA ASN A 33 14.18 -14.05 -3.80
C ASN A 33 13.29 -12.80 -3.88
N THR A 34 13.85 -11.78 -4.52
CA THR A 34 13.29 -10.43 -4.55
C THR A 34 11.91 -10.38 -5.17
N ILE A 35 11.67 -11.17 -6.22
CA ILE A 35 10.38 -11.22 -6.92
C ILE A 35 9.28 -11.75 -5.99
N LEU A 36 9.55 -12.81 -5.22
CA LEU A 36 8.58 -13.43 -4.33
C LEU A 36 8.18 -12.48 -3.21
N PHE A 37 9.16 -11.86 -2.55
CA PHE A 37 8.91 -10.92 -1.45
C PHE A 37 8.39 -9.57 -1.91
N MET A 38 8.74 -9.10 -3.12
CA MET A 38 8.16 -7.89 -3.72
C MET A 38 6.68 -8.11 -4.07
N SER A 39 6.33 -9.28 -4.63
CA SER A 39 4.93 -9.61 -4.94
C SER A 39 4.10 -9.82 -3.67
N LEU A 40 4.68 -10.40 -2.62
CA LEU A 40 4.08 -10.51 -1.29
C LEU A 40 3.92 -9.15 -0.62
N GLY A 41 4.95 -8.31 -0.67
CA GLY A 41 4.95 -6.97 -0.10
C GLY A 41 3.95 -6.03 -0.78
N LEU A 42 3.87 -6.07 -2.11
CA LEU A 42 2.85 -5.34 -2.86
C LEU A 42 1.46 -5.93 -2.62
N GLY A 43 1.30 -7.25 -2.59
CA GLY A 43 0.01 -7.90 -2.33
C GLY A 43 -0.54 -7.55 -0.94
N ILE A 44 0.27 -7.74 0.10
CA ILE A 44 -0.08 -7.43 1.50
C ILE A 44 -0.23 -5.91 1.68
N GLY A 45 0.68 -5.10 1.14
CA GLY A 45 0.64 -3.64 1.24
C GLY A 45 -0.57 -3.02 0.56
N SER A 46 -0.97 -3.55 -0.60
CA SER A 46 -2.19 -3.13 -1.31
C SER A 46 -3.44 -3.57 -0.58
N ALA A 47 -3.47 -4.81 -0.06
CA ALA A 47 -4.61 -5.32 0.70
C ALA A 47 -4.82 -4.52 2.01
N LEU A 48 -3.75 -4.28 2.78
CA LEU A 48 -3.79 -3.45 3.99
C LEU A 48 -4.17 -2.01 3.67
N GLY A 49 -3.59 -1.42 2.63
CA GLY A 49 -3.92 -0.07 2.16
C GLY A 49 -5.38 0.05 1.71
N ALA A 50 -5.91 -0.96 1.04
CA ALA A 50 -7.31 -1.03 0.62
C ALA A 50 -8.26 -1.15 1.81
N ILE A 51 -7.97 -2.03 2.77
CA ILE A 51 -8.77 -2.21 3.98
C ILE A 51 -8.76 -0.91 4.81
N TYR A 52 -7.60 -0.30 5.03
CA TYR A 52 -7.50 0.97 5.76
C TYR A 52 -8.20 2.14 5.05
N SER A 53 -8.12 2.18 3.71
CA SER A 53 -8.86 3.16 2.92
C SER A 53 -10.36 2.94 3.03
N SER A 54 -10.82 1.69 2.99
CA SER A 54 -12.24 1.33 3.07
C SER A 54 -12.82 1.60 4.47
N THR A 55 -12.06 1.36 5.54
CA THR A 55 -12.47 1.69 6.92
C THR A 55 -12.62 3.19 7.16
N LYS A 56 -11.85 4.04 6.46
CA LYS A 56 -11.99 5.50 6.58
C LYS A 56 -13.17 6.06 5.81
N GLU A 57 -13.62 5.40 4.75
CA GLU A 57 -14.83 5.79 4.00
C GLU A 57 -16.11 5.67 4.84
N ASP A 58 -16.15 4.77 5.83
CA ASP A 58 -17.29 4.60 6.73
C ASP A 58 -17.38 5.67 7.84
N LYS A 59 -16.29 6.41 8.12
CA LYS A 59 -16.28 7.48 9.13
C LYS A 59 -16.61 8.88 8.60
N ASP A 60 -16.80 9.02 7.29
CA ASP A 60 -17.09 10.31 6.62
C ASP A 60 -18.52 10.36 6.02
N LYS A 61 -19.38 9.38 6.34
CA LYS A 61 -20.82 9.38 6.05
C LYS A 61 -21.63 9.62 7.31
#